data_AF-A0A3C0IU14-F1
#
_entry.id   AF-A0A3C0IU14-F1
#
_cell.length_a   1.000
_cell.length_b   1.000
_cell.length_c   1.000
_cell.angle_alpha   90.00
_cell.angle_beta   90.00
_cell.angle_gamma   90.00
#
_symmetry.space_group_name_H-M   'P 1'
#
loop_
_entity.id
_entity.type
_entity.pdbx_description
1 polymer ?
#
loop_
_entity_poly.entity_id
_entity_poly.type
_entity_poly.pdbx_seq_one_letter_code
_entity_poly.pdbx_strand_id
1 'polypeptide(L)'
;MKGLYTLVLLGCSVLAKAQYQLEWKIADTAFAPLPKSIHVYETVTPLDGKPNHAYYIIADLKDKALTFTVDTSYRRGLTPDAFFAKYNQPHRKAFVIVNATFFNMKTFN
;
A
#
# COMPACT_ATOMS: atom_id res chain seq x y z
N MET A 1 24.14 -19.82 45.68
CA MET A 1 24.36 -20.05 44.23
C MET A 1 23.10 -20.29 43.38
N LYS A 2 21.88 -20.42 43.95
CA LYS A 2 20.64 -20.59 43.15
C LYS A 2 19.98 -19.27 42.72
N GLY A 3 20.25 -18.16 43.43
CA GLY A 3 19.65 -16.84 43.15
C GLY A 3 20.31 -16.03 42.02
N LEU A 4 21.54 -16.39 41.60
CA LEU A 4 22.26 -15.65 40.57
C LEU A 4 21.75 -15.99 39.16
N TYR A 5 21.33 -17.24 38.93
CA TYR A 5 20.76 -17.68 37.66
C TYR A 5 19.37 -17.10 37.38
N THR A 6 18.57 -16.86 38.42
CA THR A 6 17.21 -16.30 38.29
C THR A 6 17.21 -14.84 37.84
N LEU A 7 18.21 -14.04 38.28
CA LEU A 7 18.34 -12.64 37.86
C LEU A 7 18.78 -12.50 36.39
N VAL A 8 19.62 -13.42 35.91
CA VAL A 8 20.12 -13.42 34.53
C VAL A 8 19.01 -13.79 33.53
N LEU A 9 18.12 -14.71 33.90
CA LEU A 9 16.98 -15.09 33.06
C LEU A 9 15.90 -13.99 32.95
N LEU A 10 15.73 -13.15 33.98
CA LEU A 10 14.78 -12.03 33.93
C LEU A 10 15.30 -10.81 33.13
N GLY A 11 16.62 -10.62 33.08
CA GLY A 11 17.24 -9.54 32.30
C GLY A 11 17.24 -9.80 30.78
N CYS A 12 17.21 -11.06 30.37
CA CYS A 12 17.30 -11.46 28.96
C CYS A 12 15.97 -11.30 28.20
N SER A 13 14.83 -11.34 28.89
CA SER A 13 13.49 -11.22 28.28
C SER A 13 13.06 -9.79 27.95
N VAL A 14 13.81 -8.76 28.39
CA VAL A 14 13.48 -7.34 28.13
C VAL A 14 14.15 -6.81 26.84
N LEU A 15 15.14 -7.52 26.30
CA LEU A 15 15.87 -7.12 25.09
C LEU A 15 15.26 -7.64 23.78
N ALA A 16 14.32 -8.57 23.85
CA ALA A 16 13.57 -9.05 22.69
C ALA A 16 12.43 -8.09 22.34
N LYS A 17 12.76 -6.86 21.93
CA LYS A 17 11.81 -6.04 21.18
C LYS A 17 11.63 -6.70 19.82
N ALA A 18 10.63 -7.57 19.70
CA ALA A 18 10.18 -8.09 18.43
C ALA A 18 9.79 -6.90 17.55
N GLN A 19 10.66 -6.51 16.62
CA GLN A 19 10.40 -5.46 15.64
C GLN A 19 9.43 -5.98 14.59
N TYR A 20 8.16 -6.13 14.97
CA TYR A 20 7.01 -6.39 14.07
C TYR A 20 6.39 -5.08 13.56
N GLN A 21 7.11 -3.96 13.67
CA GLN A 21 6.63 -2.68 13.16
C GLN A 21 6.90 -2.61 11.65
N LEU A 22 5.82 -2.45 10.87
CA LEU A 22 5.93 -2.19 9.44
C LEU A 22 6.75 -0.91 9.22
N GLU A 23 7.86 -1.04 8.49
CA GLU A 23 8.69 0.09 8.09
C GLU A 23 8.21 0.58 6.72
N TRP A 24 7.77 1.83 6.67
CA TRP A 24 7.28 2.47 5.44
C TRP A 24 8.22 3.57 4.99
N LYS A 25 8.61 3.55 3.72
CA LYS A 25 9.52 4.51 3.09
C LYS A 25 8.81 5.26 1.98
N ILE A 26 9.15 6.55 1.81
CA ILE A 26 8.60 7.36 0.71
C ILE A 26 9.10 6.77 -0.62
N ALA A 27 8.18 6.58 -1.56
CA ALA A 27 8.41 5.96 -2.87
C ALA A 27 7.97 6.86 -4.06
N ASP A 28 7.67 8.13 -3.81
CA ASP A 28 7.15 9.09 -4.81
C ASP A 28 7.94 9.10 -6.13
N THR A 29 9.27 8.97 -6.04
CA THR A 29 10.18 9.04 -7.20
C THR A 29 9.97 7.91 -8.20
N ALA A 30 9.53 6.73 -7.74
CA ALA A 30 9.25 5.59 -8.61
C ALA A 30 7.98 5.79 -9.46
N PHE A 31 7.10 6.70 -9.07
CA PHE A 31 5.77 6.92 -9.68
C PHE A 31 5.60 8.34 -10.25
N ALA A 32 6.69 9.11 -10.36
CA ALA A 32 6.68 10.50 -10.77
C ALA A 32 6.25 10.71 -12.25
N PRO A 33 5.67 11.87 -12.61
CA PRO A 33 5.39 13.01 -11.73
C PRO A 33 4.04 12.91 -11.02
N LEU A 34 4.08 12.96 -9.69
CA LEU A 34 2.94 13.05 -8.78
C LEU A 34 2.69 14.51 -8.32
N PRO A 35 1.44 14.93 -8.11
CA PRO A 35 1.12 16.17 -7.41
C PRO A 35 1.67 16.15 -5.99
N LYS A 36 2.00 17.33 -5.43
CA LYS A 36 2.49 17.46 -4.05
C LYS A 36 1.49 16.97 -2.99
N SER A 37 0.22 16.83 -3.35
CA SER A 37 -0.87 16.34 -2.51
C SER A 37 -1.01 14.82 -2.53
N ILE A 38 -0.18 14.10 -3.30
CA ILE A 38 -0.15 12.64 -3.38
C ILE A 38 1.24 12.14 -2.98
N HIS A 39 1.27 11.21 -2.02
CA HIS A 39 2.48 10.52 -1.60
C HIS A 39 2.28 9.01 -1.66
N VAL A 40 3.27 8.31 -2.19
CA VAL A 40 3.34 6.85 -2.22
C VAL A 40 4.37 6.40 -1.20
N TYR A 41 4.03 5.36 -0.47
CA TYR A 41 4.92 4.71 0.46
C TYR A 41 5.03 3.23 0.14
N GLU A 42 6.20 2.68 0.38
CA GLU A 42 6.54 1.29 0.13
C GLU A 42 7.00 0.63 1.42
N THR A 43 6.65 -0.64 1.60
CA THR A 43 7.25 -1.52 2.59
C THR A 43 7.66 -2.84 1.97
N VAL A 44 8.81 -3.34 2.42
CA VAL A 44 9.26 -4.71 2.18
C VAL A 44 9.43 -5.48 3.50
N THR A 45 8.90 -4.92 4.61
CA THR A 45 8.97 -5.55 5.93
C THR A 45 8.20 -6.87 5.89
N PRO A 46 8.82 -8.01 6.26
CA PRO A 46 8.15 -9.30 6.32
C PRO A 46 6.91 -9.26 7.22
N LEU A 47 5.84 -9.92 6.79
CA LEU A 47 4.62 -10.08 7.58
C LEU A 47 4.52 -11.54 8.01
N ASP A 48 4.41 -11.78 9.31
CA ASP A 48 4.40 -13.12 9.92
C ASP A 48 5.59 -14.01 9.47
N GLY A 49 6.77 -13.39 9.33
CA GLY A 49 7.99 -14.05 8.86
C GLY A 49 8.01 -14.39 7.37
N LYS A 50 6.99 -14.00 6.59
CA LYS A 50 6.93 -14.22 5.15
C LYS A 50 7.33 -12.97 4.36
N PRO A 51 7.96 -13.13 3.18
CA PRO A 51 8.21 -12.01 2.28
C PRO A 51 6.92 -11.23 2.00
N ASN A 52 7.02 -9.91 2.05
CA ASN A 52 5.92 -8.99 1.81
C ASN A 52 6.46 -7.81 1.01
N HIS A 53 5.68 -7.34 0.05
CA HIS A 53 5.95 -6.13 -0.73
C HIS A 53 4.64 -5.41 -0.93
N ALA A 54 4.50 -4.25 -0.31
CA ALA A 54 3.24 -3.53 -0.29
C ALA A 54 3.46 -2.03 -0.48
N TYR A 55 2.42 -1.39 -1.00
CA TYR A 55 2.36 0.05 -1.20
C TYR A 55 1.11 0.61 -0.50
N TYR A 56 1.23 1.82 0.04
CA TYR A 56 0.06 2.63 0.39
C TYR A 56 0.22 4.04 -0.17
N ILE A 57 -0.91 4.73 -0.30
CA ILE A 57 -0.97 6.07 -0.89
C ILE A 57 -1.71 6.98 0.08
N ILE A 58 -1.20 8.20 0.25
CA ILE A 58 -1.90 9.30 0.88
C ILE A 58 -2.21 10.32 -0.21
N ALA A 59 -3.49 10.70 -0.33
CA ALA A 59 -3.94 11.76 -1.20
C ALA A 59 -4.74 12.77 -0.38
N ASP A 60 -4.38 14.05 -0.43
CA ASP A 60 -5.05 15.09 0.36
C ASP A 60 -6.46 15.41 -0.20
N LEU A 61 -7.49 15.13 0.61
CA LEU A 61 -8.89 15.43 0.27
C LEU A 61 -9.19 16.92 0.16
N LYS A 62 -8.33 17.79 0.69
CA LYS A 62 -8.47 19.25 0.58
C LYS A 62 -8.00 19.78 -0.76
N ASP A 63 -7.17 19.04 -1.50
CA ASP A 63 -6.74 19.44 -2.83
C ASP A 63 -7.90 19.31 -3.83
N LYS A 64 -8.44 20.47 -4.23
CA LYS A 64 -9.58 20.55 -5.16
C LYS A 64 -9.20 20.24 -6.61
N ALA A 65 -7.90 20.14 -6.94
CA ALA A 65 -7.44 19.68 -8.24
C ALA A 65 -7.51 18.15 -8.36
N LEU A 66 -7.60 17.41 -7.25
CA LEU A 66 -7.78 15.97 -7.26
C LEU A 66 -9.24 15.59 -7.50
N THR A 67 -9.45 14.62 -8.40
CA THR A 67 -10.76 14.01 -8.64
C THR A 67 -10.70 12.54 -8.22
N PHE A 68 -11.54 12.17 -7.25
CA PHE A 68 -11.74 10.79 -6.81
C PHE A 68 -12.99 10.25 -7.50
N THR A 69 -12.84 9.16 -8.24
CA THR A 69 -13.95 8.56 -8.99
C THR A 69 -13.81 7.04 -9.00
N VAL A 70 -14.93 6.37 -9.26
CA VAL A 70 -15.01 4.93 -9.39
C VAL A 70 -15.61 4.59 -10.75
N ASP A 71 -15.09 3.55 -11.39
CA ASP A 71 -15.64 3.01 -12.63
C ASP A 71 -16.20 1.61 -12.34
N THR A 72 -17.51 1.46 -12.49
CA THR A 72 -18.17 0.17 -12.40
C THR A 72 -18.35 -0.40 -13.81
N SER A 73 -17.52 -1.38 -14.15
CA SER A 73 -17.53 -1.98 -15.46
C SER A 73 -18.50 -3.18 -15.49
N TYR A 74 -19.79 -2.93 -15.73
CA TYR A 74 -20.74 -4.04 -15.99
C TYR A 74 -20.26 -4.84 -17.21
N ARG A 75 -19.96 -6.14 -17.00
CA ARG A 75 -19.45 -7.10 -18.00
C ARG A 75 -18.19 -6.68 -18.75
N ARG A 76 -17.28 -5.97 -18.09
CA ARG A 76 -16.02 -5.53 -18.70
C ARG A 76 -14.87 -5.76 -17.73
N GLY A 77 -14.13 -6.84 -17.96
CA GLY A 77 -12.90 -7.12 -17.25
C GLY A 77 -11.73 -6.32 -17.80
N LEU A 78 -11.45 -5.18 -17.19
CA LEU A 78 -10.23 -4.43 -17.45
C LEU A 78 -9.24 -4.65 -16.31
N THR A 79 -7.97 -4.81 -16.67
CA THR A 79 -6.87 -4.79 -15.71
C THR A 79 -6.66 -3.36 -15.19
N PRO A 80 -6.00 -3.18 -14.03
CA PRO A 80 -5.60 -1.85 -13.56
C PRO A 80 -4.84 -1.05 -14.63
N ASP A 81 -3.95 -1.68 -15.40
CA ASP A 81 -3.23 -1.03 -16.49
C ASP A 81 -4.14 -0.58 -17.64
N ALA A 82 -5.13 -1.42 -18.00
CA ALA A 82 -6.11 -1.05 -19.02
C ALA A 82 -7.01 0.11 -18.54
N PHE A 83 -7.36 0.15 -17.26
CA PHE A 83 -8.03 1.31 -16.66
C PHE A 83 -7.12 2.55 -16.65
N PHE A 84 -5.83 2.40 -16.33
CA PHE A 84 -4.87 3.49 -16.38
C PHE A 84 -4.77 4.07 -17.79
N ALA A 85 -4.60 3.23 -18.81
CA ALA A 85 -4.57 3.67 -20.21
C ALA A 85 -5.88 4.35 -20.63
N LYS A 86 -7.04 3.80 -20.22
CA LYS A 86 -8.35 4.40 -20.49
C LYS A 86 -8.47 5.81 -19.89
N TYR A 87 -7.98 6.03 -18.67
CA TYR A 87 -8.18 7.27 -17.93
C TYR A 87 -7.05 8.29 -18.07
N ASN A 88 -5.87 7.87 -18.52
CA ASN A 88 -4.74 8.74 -18.78
C ASN A 88 -4.82 9.28 -20.23
N GLN A 89 -5.68 10.29 -20.42
CA GLN A 89 -5.96 10.94 -21.70
C GLN A 89 -5.43 12.38 -21.72
N PRO A 90 -5.32 13.05 -22.88
CA PRO A 90 -4.76 14.41 -22.97
C PRO A 90 -5.43 15.46 -22.06
N HIS A 91 -6.70 15.26 -21.71
CA HIS A 91 -7.52 16.17 -20.89
C HIS A 91 -7.84 15.60 -19.49
N ARG A 92 -7.29 14.43 -19.14
CA ARG A 92 -7.51 13.78 -17.84
C ARG A 92 -6.28 12.94 -17.50
N LYS A 93 -5.63 13.24 -16.38
CA LYS A 93 -4.48 12.45 -15.93
C LYS A 93 -4.90 11.49 -14.82
N ALA A 94 -4.65 10.20 -15.02
CA ALA A 94 -4.76 9.23 -13.94
C ALA A 94 -3.47 9.25 -13.12
N PHE A 95 -3.57 9.49 -11.82
CA PHE A 95 -2.42 9.42 -10.90
C PHE A 95 -2.32 8.06 -10.23
N VAL A 96 -3.47 7.47 -9.87
CA VAL A 96 -3.58 6.23 -9.12
C VAL A 96 -4.80 5.46 -9.62
N ILE A 97 -4.61 4.16 -9.89
CA ILE A 97 -5.69 3.22 -10.17
C ILE A 97 -5.48 2.02 -9.26
N VAL A 98 -6.52 1.65 -8.51
CA VAL A 98 -6.53 0.46 -7.66
C VAL A 98 -7.78 -0.36 -7.93
N ASN A 99 -7.68 -1.68 -7.80
CA ASN A 99 -8.88 -2.50 -7.76
C ASN A 99 -9.69 -2.15 -6.51
N ALA A 100 -11.01 -2.18 -6.63
CA ALA A 100 -11.91 -1.84 -5.54
C ALA A 100 -12.68 -3.09 -5.07
N THR A 101 -14.00 -3.09 -5.26
CA THR A 101 -14.92 -4.09 -4.70
C THR A 101 -14.73 -5.49 -5.27
N PHE A 102 -15.30 -6.48 -4.57
CA PHE A 102 -15.43 -7.84 -5.06
C PHE A 102 -16.34 -7.95 -6.29
N PHE A 103 -16.10 -8.94 -7.14
CA PHE A 103 -16.96 -9.30 -8.27
C PHE A 103 -16.97 -10.82 -8.48
N ASN A 104 -18.00 -11.33 -9.14
CA ASN A 104 -18.09 -12.75 -9.47
C ASN A 104 -17.40 -13.04 -10.80
N MET A 105 -16.24 -13.70 -10.75
CA MET A 105 -15.48 -14.09 -11.93
C MET A 105 -16.28 -14.93 -12.94
N LYS A 106 -17.25 -15.74 -12.49
CA LYS A 106 -18.08 -16.57 -13.39
C LYS A 106 -19.02 -15.75 -14.27
N THR A 107 -19.43 -14.57 -13.82
CA THR A 107 -20.32 -13.67 -14.56
C THR A 107 -19.59 -12.49 -15.19
N PHE A 108 -18.25 -12.49 -15.12
CA PHE A 108 -17.40 -11.35 -15.47
C PHE A 108 -16.85 -11.37 -16.92
N ASN A 109 -17.26 -12.35 -17.72
CA ASN A 109 -16.99 -12.42 -19.17
C ASN A 109 -18.27 -12.21 -19.98
#